data_AF-A0A938FSK2-F1
#
_entry.id   AF-A0A938FSK2-F1
#
_cell.length_a   1.000
_cell.length_b   1.000
_cell.length_c   1.000
_cell.angle_alpha   90.00
_cell.angle_beta   90.00
_cell.angle_gamma   90.00
#
_symmetry.space_group_name_H-M   'P 1'
#
loop_
_entity.id
_entity.type
_entity.pdbx_description
1 polymer ?
#
loop_
_entity_poly.entity_id
_entity_poly.type
_entity_poly.pdbx_seq_one_letter_code
_entity_poly.pdbx_strand_id
1 'polypeptide(L)'
;MFSRLLGASLLAAVLLPAGAPAQNLKVYFGNLHSHTSYSDGSGKPAEAYRHARLTAGLDFLLISEHNHRQAESGAKADRKDGILIAKDPVLYTGPLAAALIPAARRASVEGKFIALHGQEFSSISQGNHVNVFDVDKVIDVKNGEFRELLGWLEKHRDSTGQLPILQFNHPELFRDSSVEYGADDFASEAEWIAEMGRFVRLVEVLNGPAMTKIPAAAPRAAEEDFLRILNLGFRVAPTADQDNHYRTWGDASPARTAVIAGGLTKPKLLEAIRQRHVYATEDPNLRMIFRVNGRLAGEAIPPPQAAELEIDFTVQDEDEPEAHYEIDVLSDPGPGGGPAEVIETVAFDGDSSQPVAIEDISFTRRGQYILFRVRQFGEDGDVDRLWSAPVWFGESAGPPPPSPGEAEPSRLTASKHSKLYHISAECADAKRIKAANRISGAAARRGRRKHEGCPRRES
;
A
#
# COMPACT_ATOMS: atom_id res chain seq x y z
N MET A 1 -6.20 33.77 -62.77
CA MET A 1 -6.20 32.30 -62.54
C MET A 1 -4.92 31.94 -61.79
N PHE A 2 -4.96 31.88 -60.46
CA PHE A 2 -3.86 31.36 -59.64
C PHE A 2 -4.41 30.22 -58.81
N SER A 3 -3.97 29.00 -59.12
CA SER A 3 -4.35 27.77 -58.43
C SER A 3 -3.47 27.62 -57.19
N ARG A 4 -4.10 27.60 -56.00
CA ARG A 4 -3.43 27.26 -54.74
C ARG A 4 -3.55 25.75 -54.51
N LEU A 5 -2.41 25.05 -54.50
CA LEU A 5 -2.31 23.70 -53.97
C LEU A 5 -2.53 23.73 -52.45
N LEU A 6 -3.58 23.07 -51.96
CA LEU A 6 -3.69 22.68 -50.55
C LEU A 6 -2.92 21.36 -50.36
N GLY A 7 -1.85 21.41 -49.58
CA GLY A 7 -1.24 20.22 -49.00
C GLY A 7 -2.10 19.73 -47.84
N ALA A 8 -2.65 18.52 -47.96
CA ALA A 8 -3.31 17.84 -46.87
C ALA A 8 -2.24 17.22 -45.95
N SER A 9 -2.00 17.82 -44.79
CA SER A 9 -1.28 17.15 -43.70
C SER A 9 -2.23 16.13 -43.06
N LEU A 10 -1.98 14.84 -43.27
CA LEU A 10 -2.56 13.79 -42.44
C LEU A 10 -2.00 13.96 -41.01
N LEU A 11 -2.82 14.44 -40.08
CA LEU A 11 -2.58 14.21 -38.66
C LEU A 11 -2.86 12.73 -38.37
N ALA A 12 -1.80 11.97 -38.14
CA ALA A 12 -1.91 10.67 -37.51
C ALA A 12 -2.33 10.90 -36.04
N ALA A 13 -3.61 10.68 -35.75
CA ALA A 13 -4.08 10.57 -34.37
C ALA A 13 -3.40 9.34 -33.75
N VAL A 14 -2.40 9.58 -32.91
CA VAL A 14 -1.85 8.54 -32.03
C VAL A 14 -2.93 8.27 -30.99
N LEU A 15 -3.74 7.25 -31.24
CA LEU A 15 -4.61 6.66 -30.22
C LEU A 15 -3.70 6.16 -29.09
N LEU A 16 -3.67 6.90 -27.98
CA LEU A 16 -3.20 6.37 -26.72
C LEU A 16 -4.00 5.10 -26.42
N PRO A 17 -3.37 4.02 -25.92
CA PRO A 17 -4.12 2.83 -25.56
C PRO A 17 -5.13 3.24 -24.49
N ALA A 18 -6.41 3.03 -24.81
CA ALA A 18 -7.50 3.15 -23.84
C ALA A 18 -7.07 2.42 -22.56
N GLY A 19 -7.29 3.08 -21.42
CA GLY A 19 -7.00 2.52 -20.10
C GLY A 19 -7.53 1.09 -19.98
N ALA A 20 -6.88 0.29 -19.14
CA ALA A 20 -7.33 -1.05 -18.81
C ALA A 20 -8.87 -1.07 -18.66
N PRO A 21 -9.58 -2.12 -19.14
CA PRO A 21 -11.03 -2.18 -19.01
C PRO A 21 -11.40 -1.87 -17.57
N ALA A 22 -12.37 -0.98 -17.37
CA ALA A 22 -12.79 -0.48 -16.06
C ALA A 22 -12.80 -1.65 -15.07
N GLN A 23 -11.74 -1.76 -14.28
CA GLN A 23 -11.69 -2.79 -13.26
C GLN A 23 -12.87 -2.47 -12.35
N ASN A 24 -13.63 -3.47 -11.94
CA ASN A 24 -14.65 -3.28 -10.91
C ASN A 24 -13.91 -3.01 -9.59
N LEU A 25 -13.44 -1.77 -9.42
CA LEU A 25 -12.70 -1.30 -8.27
C LEU A 25 -13.66 -1.21 -7.10
N LYS A 26 -13.18 -1.67 -5.95
CA LYS A 26 -13.88 -1.55 -4.68
C LYS A 26 -12.92 -1.01 -3.66
N VAL A 27 -13.46 -0.32 -2.68
CA VAL A 27 -12.76 0.11 -1.48
C VAL A 27 -12.89 -1.00 -0.43
N TYR A 28 -11.77 -1.36 0.19
CA TYR A 28 -11.71 -2.26 1.33
C TYR A 28 -11.08 -1.53 2.51
N PHE A 29 -11.63 -1.71 3.71
CA PHE A 29 -11.18 -1.00 4.91
C PHE A 29 -10.44 -1.91 5.87
N GLY A 30 -9.39 -1.41 6.50
CA GLY A 30 -8.63 -2.19 7.46
C GLY A 30 -7.68 -1.37 8.30
N ASN A 31 -6.83 -2.10 9.03
CA ASN A 31 -5.78 -1.56 9.88
C ASN A 31 -4.48 -2.29 9.53
N LEU A 32 -3.45 -1.52 9.18
CA LEU A 32 -2.13 -2.00 8.77
C LEU A 32 -1.08 -1.90 9.88
N HIS A 33 -1.46 -1.62 11.12
CA HIS A 33 -0.53 -1.63 12.25
C HIS A 33 -1.19 -2.14 13.53
N SER A 34 -0.76 -3.32 14.00
CA SER A 34 -1.20 -3.86 15.28
C SER A 34 -0.28 -4.92 15.87
N HIS A 35 -0.35 -5.08 17.20
CA HIS A 35 0.47 -6.02 17.96
C HIS A 35 -0.38 -7.05 18.70
N THR A 36 0.24 -8.17 19.06
CA THR A 36 -0.36 -9.16 19.95
C THR A 36 0.62 -9.53 21.05
N SER A 37 0.30 -10.54 21.87
CA SER A 37 1.23 -11.04 22.89
C SER A 37 2.45 -11.77 22.30
N TYR A 38 2.77 -11.59 21.02
CA TYR A 38 3.97 -12.12 20.36
C TYR A 38 5.06 -11.04 20.21
N SER A 39 4.75 -9.81 20.64
CA SER A 39 5.66 -8.73 20.98
C SER A 39 5.30 -8.24 22.39
N ASP A 40 4.69 -7.07 22.50
CA ASP A 40 4.30 -6.44 23.74
C ASP A 40 2.79 -6.15 23.78
N GLY A 41 2.02 -6.51 22.75
CA GLY A 41 0.56 -6.42 22.75
C GLY A 41 -0.12 -7.46 23.67
N SER A 42 -1.43 -7.62 23.51
CA SER A 42 -2.23 -8.58 24.29
C SER A 42 -2.96 -9.57 23.40
N GLY A 43 -3.40 -10.71 23.93
CA GLY A 43 -4.12 -11.73 23.16
C GLY A 43 -3.26 -12.39 22.07
N LYS A 44 -3.82 -13.38 21.36
CA LYS A 44 -3.07 -14.17 20.36
C LYS A 44 -3.46 -13.76 18.93
N PRO A 45 -2.61 -14.00 17.91
CA PRO A 45 -2.91 -13.64 16.52
C PRO A 45 -4.27 -14.12 16.00
N ALA A 46 -4.65 -15.38 16.28
CA ALA A 46 -5.94 -15.92 15.86
C ALA A 46 -7.14 -15.19 16.49
N GLU A 47 -6.97 -14.64 17.70
CA GLU A 47 -7.98 -13.83 18.35
C GLU A 47 -8.07 -12.45 17.69
N ALA A 48 -6.93 -11.80 17.46
CA ALA A 48 -6.86 -10.49 16.81
C ALA A 48 -7.54 -10.49 15.44
N TYR A 49 -7.22 -11.45 14.57
CA TYR A 49 -7.87 -11.58 13.27
C TYR A 49 -9.37 -11.86 13.39
N ARG A 50 -9.80 -12.64 14.38
CA ARG A 50 -11.22 -12.91 14.60
C ARG A 50 -11.95 -11.64 15.05
N HIS A 51 -11.35 -10.87 15.96
CA HIS A 51 -11.89 -9.62 16.47
C HIS A 51 -12.02 -8.58 15.35
N ALA A 52 -10.93 -8.33 14.61
CA ALA A 52 -10.94 -7.39 13.48
C ALA A 52 -12.05 -7.70 12.47
N ARG A 53 -12.23 -8.99 12.14
CA ARG A 53 -13.24 -9.42 11.18
C ARG A 53 -14.67 -9.38 11.72
N LEU A 54 -14.91 -9.94 12.91
CA LEU A 54 -16.26 -10.23 13.39
C LEU A 54 -16.81 -9.16 14.33
N THR A 55 -15.94 -8.38 14.97
CA THR A 55 -16.31 -7.31 15.90
C THR A 55 -16.12 -5.95 15.23
N ALA A 56 -14.93 -5.67 14.70
CA ALA A 56 -14.61 -4.36 14.11
C ALA A 56 -15.04 -4.20 12.65
N GLY A 57 -15.47 -5.29 11.99
CA GLY A 57 -15.98 -5.26 10.62
C GLY A 57 -14.94 -4.95 9.54
N LEU A 58 -13.64 -5.14 9.81
CA LEU A 58 -12.57 -4.86 8.84
C LEU A 58 -12.54 -5.91 7.71
N ASP A 59 -12.14 -5.47 6.51
CA ASP A 59 -11.82 -6.33 5.37
C ASP A 59 -10.40 -6.93 5.47
N PHE A 60 -9.48 -6.25 6.14
CA PHE A 60 -8.13 -6.76 6.37
C PHE A 60 -7.51 -6.24 7.67
N LEU A 61 -6.54 -7.01 8.20
CA LEU A 61 -5.73 -6.63 9.36
C LEU A 61 -4.28 -7.05 9.11
N LEU A 62 -3.32 -6.15 9.33
CA LEU A 62 -1.91 -6.48 9.52
C LEU A 62 -1.60 -6.62 11.00
N ILE A 63 -1.06 -7.77 11.38
CA ILE A 63 -0.34 -7.92 12.65
C ILE A 63 1.16 -7.76 12.35
N SER A 64 1.80 -6.80 13.02
CA SER A 64 3.16 -6.34 12.79
C SER A 64 3.97 -6.36 14.09
N GLU A 65 4.20 -7.55 14.64
CA GLU A 65 4.92 -7.71 15.92
C GLU A 65 6.30 -7.06 15.89
N HIS A 66 6.72 -6.42 16.99
CA HIS A 66 8.12 -6.06 17.20
C HIS A 66 9.05 -7.28 17.07
N ASN A 67 10.19 -7.09 16.41
CA ASN A 67 11.15 -8.17 16.10
C ASN A 67 12.37 -8.22 17.04
N HIS A 68 12.34 -7.51 18.18
CA HIS A 68 13.50 -7.40 19.10
C HIS A 68 13.23 -7.89 20.52
N ARG A 69 14.31 -8.27 21.22
CA ARG A 69 14.23 -8.91 22.55
C ARG A 69 13.77 -7.95 23.66
N GLN A 70 13.84 -6.65 23.41
CA GLN A 70 13.45 -5.58 24.31
C GLN A 70 12.01 -5.09 24.06
N ALA A 71 11.21 -5.74 23.20
CA ALA A 71 9.85 -5.30 22.84
C ALA A 71 8.99 -4.96 24.07
N GLU A 72 9.05 -5.78 25.12
CA GLU A 72 8.26 -5.54 26.35
C GLU A 72 8.92 -4.58 27.36
N SER A 73 9.97 -3.84 26.98
CA SER A 73 10.63 -2.90 27.90
C SER A 73 9.68 -1.79 28.36
N GLY A 74 8.78 -1.34 27.47
CA GLY A 74 7.72 -0.37 27.76
C GLY A 74 6.37 -0.98 28.17
N ALA A 75 6.24 -2.31 28.15
CA ALA A 75 4.98 -3.00 28.44
C ALA A 75 4.61 -2.96 29.93
N LYS A 76 3.32 -2.79 30.21
CA LYS A 76 2.75 -2.98 31.55
C LYS A 76 2.71 -4.47 31.92
N ALA A 77 2.63 -4.77 33.22
CA ALA A 77 2.67 -6.14 33.74
C ALA A 77 1.58 -7.06 33.17
N ASP A 78 0.44 -6.53 32.74
CA ASP A 78 -0.67 -7.28 32.13
C ASP A 78 -0.41 -7.71 30.68
N ARG A 79 0.66 -7.20 30.05
CA ARG A 79 1.11 -7.56 28.70
C ARG A 79 2.55 -8.07 28.64
N LYS A 80 3.22 -8.19 29.80
CA LYS A 80 4.62 -8.62 29.90
C LYS A 80 4.69 -10.10 30.24
N ASP A 81 4.53 -10.96 29.23
CA ASP A 81 4.50 -12.42 29.38
C ASP A 81 5.78 -13.12 28.89
N GLY A 82 6.70 -12.38 28.25
CA GLY A 82 7.98 -12.87 27.76
C GLY A 82 7.91 -13.61 26.43
N ILE A 83 6.74 -13.71 25.80
CA ILE A 83 6.48 -14.42 24.56
C ILE A 83 6.79 -13.49 23.38
N LEU A 84 7.98 -13.61 22.83
CA LEU A 84 8.45 -12.75 21.73
C LEU A 84 8.85 -13.56 20.51
N ILE A 85 8.43 -13.16 19.31
CA ILE A 85 8.95 -13.74 18.06
C ILE A 85 10.49 -13.63 17.96
N ALA A 86 11.06 -12.61 18.58
CA ALA A 86 12.51 -12.37 18.65
C ALA A 86 13.26 -13.37 19.56
N LYS A 87 12.56 -14.00 20.51
CA LYS A 87 13.11 -15.02 21.42
C LYS A 87 12.80 -16.43 20.91
N ASP A 88 11.61 -16.62 20.33
CA ASP A 88 11.16 -17.89 19.78
C ASP A 88 10.56 -17.70 18.37
N PRO A 89 11.39 -17.76 17.30
CA PRO A 89 10.93 -17.57 15.93
C PRO A 89 9.87 -18.57 15.46
N VAL A 90 9.66 -19.70 16.16
CA VAL A 90 8.58 -20.64 15.82
C VAL A 90 7.20 -20.03 16.05
N LEU A 91 7.08 -18.97 16.84
CA LEU A 91 5.86 -18.17 17.00
C LEU A 91 5.52 -17.38 15.73
N TYR A 92 6.49 -17.12 14.85
CA TYR A 92 6.27 -16.44 13.58
C TYR A 92 5.94 -17.45 12.47
N THR A 93 6.82 -18.42 12.23
CA THR A 93 6.79 -19.33 11.06
C THR A 93 6.60 -20.80 11.37
N GLY A 94 6.51 -21.17 12.66
CA GLY A 94 6.42 -22.56 13.08
C GLY A 94 5.20 -23.29 12.53
N PRO A 95 5.19 -24.63 12.57
CA PRO A 95 4.08 -25.42 12.02
C PRO A 95 2.81 -25.36 12.87
N LEU A 96 2.92 -24.85 14.09
CA LEU A 96 1.80 -24.77 15.03
C LEU A 96 0.74 -23.81 14.52
N ALA A 97 -0.51 -24.16 14.78
CA ALA A 97 -1.61 -23.31 14.41
C ALA A 97 -1.47 -21.90 15.01
N ALA A 98 -1.02 -21.81 16.26
CA ALA A 98 -0.89 -20.54 16.97
C ALA A 98 0.15 -19.57 16.35
N ALA A 99 1.13 -20.06 15.59
CA ALA A 99 2.14 -19.21 14.98
C ALA A 99 1.49 -18.19 14.01
N LEU A 100 2.08 -16.99 13.92
CA LEU A 100 1.48 -15.84 13.24
C LEU A 100 1.16 -16.11 11.76
N ILE A 101 2.12 -16.60 10.97
CA ILE A 101 1.89 -16.87 9.54
C ILE A 101 0.81 -17.94 9.32
N PRO A 102 0.85 -19.11 10.01
CA PRO A 102 -0.26 -20.07 9.95
C PRO A 102 -1.61 -19.51 10.41
N ALA A 103 -1.64 -18.69 11.46
CA ALA A 103 -2.86 -18.05 11.95
C ALA A 103 -3.46 -17.12 10.89
N ALA A 104 -2.63 -16.27 10.27
CA ALA A 104 -3.04 -15.40 9.18
C ALA A 104 -3.61 -16.20 7.98
N ARG A 105 -2.93 -17.28 7.59
CA ARG A 105 -3.40 -18.15 6.50
C ARG A 105 -4.77 -18.75 6.78
N ARG A 106 -5.05 -19.18 8.02
CA ARG A 106 -6.33 -19.79 8.39
C ARG A 106 -7.44 -18.76 8.58
N ALA A 107 -7.11 -17.55 9.02
CA ALA A 107 -8.09 -16.49 9.22
C ALA A 107 -8.54 -15.86 7.89
N SER A 108 -7.66 -15.86 6.88
CA SER A 108 -7.96 -15.33 5.55
C SER A 108 -9.07 -16.13 4.86
N VAL A 109 -10.08 -15.41 4.39
CA VAL A 109 -11.17 -15.90 3.55
C VAL A 109 -11.32 -14.92 2.39
N GLU A 110 -10.90 -15.32 1.20
CA GLU A 110 -10.98 -14.48 0.00
C GLU A 110 -12.41 -13.95 -0.22
N GLY A 111 -12.52 -12.67 -0.58
CA GLY A 111 -13.79 -11.98 -0.74
C GLY A 111 -14.49 -11.60 0.57
N LYS A 112 -13.91 -11.92 1.74
CA LYS A 112 -14.52 -11.62 3.05
C LYS A 112 -13.57 -10.99 4.08
N PHE A 113 -12.34 -11.50 4.19
CA PHE A 113 -11.35 -10.99 5.14
C PHE A 113 -9.96 -11.46 4.77
N ILE A 114 -8.97 -10.58 4.76
CA ILE A 114 -7.58 -10.95 4.51
C ILE A 114 -6.74 -10.63 5.74
N ALA A 115 -6.20 -11.68 6.36
CA ALA A 115 -5.23 -11.55 7.43
C ALA A 115 -3.83 -11.44 6.85
N LEU A 116 -3.19 -10.29 7.09
CA LEU A 116 -1.80 -10.00 6.74
C LEU A 116 -0.91 -10.16 7.98
N HIS A 117 0.35 -10.52 7.75
CA HIS A 117 1.38 -10.56 8.79
C HIS A 117 2.58 -9.71 8.36
N GLY A 118 3.30 -9.18 9.33
CA GLY A 118 4.48 -8.37 9.14
C GLY A 118 5.29 -8.32 10.43
N GLN A 119 6.23 -7.39 10.49
CA GLN A 119 7.04 -7.09 11.66
C GLN A 119 7.26 -5.58 11.73
N GLU A 120 7.18 -5.01 12.93
CA GLU A 120 7.55 -3.61 13.14
C GLU A 120 9.04 -3.54 13.51
N PHE A 121 9.85 -3.07 12.57
CA PHE A 121 11.29 -2.84 12.76
C PHE A 121 11.53 -1.44 13.33
N SER A 122 12.39 -1.32 14.33
CA SER A 122 12.51 -0.10 15.15
C SER A 122 13.96 0.17 15.57
N SER A 123 14.28 1.40 15.99
CA SER A 123 15.50 1.77 16.71
C SER A 123 15.39 1.64 18.25
N ILE A 124 14.32 1.00 18.76
CA ILE A 124 14.01 0.65 20.16
C ILE A 124 13.57 1.82 21.05
N SER A 125 14.13 3.03 20.94
CA SER A 125 13.71 4.14 21.83
C SER A 125 14.02 5.56 21.38
N GLN A 126 14.67 5.78 20.23
CA GLN A 126 15.08 7.13 19.78
C GLN A 126 14.82 7.36 18.28
N GLY A 127 13.90 6.62 17.66
CA GLY A 127 13.58 6.81 16.26
C GLY A 127 12.37 5.98 15.82
N ASN A 128 12.00 6.18 14.56
CA ASN A 128 10.74 5.69 14.02
C ASN A 128 10.68 4.18 13.85
N HIS A 129 9.44 3.72 13.71
CA HIS A 129 9.16 2.34 13.41
C HIS A 129 8.74 2.18 11.95
N VAL A 130 9.09 1.03 11.37
CA VAL A 130 8.72 0.66 10.01
C VAL A 130 8.09 -0.72 10.00
N ASN A 131 6.85 -0.79 9.55
CA ASN A 131 6.24 -2.08 9.27
C ASN A 131 6.85 -2.68 8.01
N VAL A 132 7.30 -3.93 8.13
CA VAL A 132 7.78 -4.78 7.04
C VAL A 132 6.72 -5.83 6.74
N PHE A 133 6.13 -5.77 5.56
CA PHE A 133 4.98 -6.59 5.22
C PHE A 133 5.43 -7.95 4.67
N ASP A 134 4.72 -9.00 5.10
CA ASP A 134 4.63 -10.28 4.39
C ASP A 134 5.95 -11.03 4.14
N VAL A 135 6.95 -10.82 4.99
CA VAL A 135 8.19 -11.61 4.97
C VAL A 135 7.99 -12.95 5.70
N ASP A 136 8.71 -13.99 5.25
CA ASP A 136 8.54 -15.37 5.73
C ASP A 136 9.54 -15.76 6.84
N LYS A 137 10.23 -14.79 7.42
CA LYS A 137 11.24 -15.00 8.46
C LYS A 137 11.25 -13.82 9.44
N VAL A 138 11.49 -14.10 10.72
CA VAL A 138 11.78 -13.06 11.71
C VAL A 138 13.04 -12.31 11.26
N ILE A 139 12.96 -10.98 11.21
CA ILE A 139 14.05 -10.09 10.84
C ILE A 139 15.10 -10.17 11.94
N ASP A 140 16.30 -10.66 11.57
CA ASP A 140 17.46 -10.83 12.43
C ASP A 140 18.51 -9.71 12.25
N VAL A 141 18.15 -8.67 11.49
CA VAL A 141 18.92 -7.43 11.38
C VAL A 141 18.88 -6.69 12.72
N LYS A 142 20.02 -6.13 13.12
CA LYS A 142 20.11 -5.32 14.34
C LYS A 142 19.21 -4.09 14.18
N ASN A 143 18.38 -3.85 15.19
CA ASN A 143 17.52 -2.69 15.27
C ASN A 143 18.26 -1.37 15.01
N GLY A 144 17.62 -0.49 14.24
CA GLY A 144 18.18 0.79 13.81
C GLY A 144 19.08 0.70 12.56
N GLU A 145 19.54 -0.48 12.14
CA GLU A 145 20.39 -0.61 10.94
C GLU A 145 19.52 -0.75 9.67
N PHE A 146 18.92 0.35 9.20
CA PHE A 146 18.05 0.40 8.04
C PHE A 146 18.76 0.01 6.75
N ARG A 147 20.02 0.42 6.55
CA ARG A 147 20.76 -0.01 5.36
C ARG A 147 20.94 -1.54 5.32
N GLU A 148 21.25 -2.16 6.46
CA GLU A 148 21.33 -3.61 6.56
C GLU A 148 19.97 -4.27 6.34
N LEU A 149 18.89 -3.66 6.86
CA LEU A 149 17.52 -4.10 6.61
C LEU A 149 17.23 -4.15 5.11
N LEU A 150 17.53 -3.11 4.34
CA LEU A 150 17.30 -3.11 2.90
C LEU A 150 18.06 -4.25 2.19
N GLY A 151 19.33 -4.49 2.57
CA GLY A 151 20.12 -5.61 2.07
C GLY A 151 19.57 -6.99 2.44
N TRP A 152 18.87 -7.09 3.58
CA TRP A 152 18.15 -8.28 4.00
C TRP A 152 16.86 -8.47 3.19
N LEU A 153 16.06 -7.41 2.98
CA LEU A 153 14.81 -7.44 2.21
C LEU A 153 15.06 -7.81 0.73
N GLU A 154 16.22 -7.44 0.17
CA GLU A 154 16.64 -7.88 -1.15
C GLU A 154 16.79 -9.41 -1.28
N LYS A 155 16.85 -10.15 -0.18
CA LYS A 155 16.99 -11.61 -0.17
C LYS A 155 15.71 -12.32 0.29
N HIS A 156 14.74 -11.59 0.84
CA HIS A 156 13.51 -12.12 1.41
C HIS A 156 12.31 -11.47 0.72
N ARG A 157 11.77 -12.17 -0.29
CA ARG A 157 10.59 -11.71 -1.04
C ARG A 157 9.32 -11.88 -0.21
N ASP A 158 8.32 -11.07 -0.51
CA ASP A 158 6.97 -11.26 0.02
C ASP A 158 6.33 -12.55 -0.52
N SER A 159 5.14 -12.93 -0.02
CA SER A 159 4.48 -14.17 -0.44
C SER A 159 4.00 -14.16 -1.90
N THR A 160 4.06 -13.01 -2.59
CA THR A 160 3.79 -12.88 -4.03
C THR A 160 5.06 -12.98 -4.88
N GLY A 161 6.24 -13.04 -4.25
CA GLY A 161 7.53 -13.11 -4.91
C GLY A 161 8.11 -11.74 -5.27
N GLN A 162 7.52 -10.65 -4.79
CA GLN A 162 7.98 -9.27 -4.99
C GLN A 162 8.82 -8.80 -3.80
N LEU A 163 9.42 -7.61 -3.89
CA LEU A 163 10.08 -7.00 -2.73
C LEU A 163 9.09 -6.85 -1.56
N PRO A 164 9.50 -6.84 -0.29
CA PRO A 164 8.59 -6.47 0.78
C PRO A 164 8.13 -5.02 0.65
N ILE A 165 6.95 -4.71 1.19
CA ILE A 165 6.43 -3.34 1.31
C ILE A 165 6.85 -2.80 2.67
N LEU A 166 7.30 -1.55 2.70
CA LEU A 166 7.52 -0.81 3.94
C LEU A 166 6.45 0.26 4.15
N GLN A 167 6.08 0.46 5.40
CA GLN A 167 5.27 1.58 5.88
C GLN A 167 6.04 2.36 6.94
N PHE A 168 6.08 3.67 6.82
CA PHE A 168 6.56 4.58 7.85
C PHE A 168 5.47 4.73 8.92
N ASN A 169 5.71 4.21 10.12
CA ASN A 169 4.75 4.27 11.21
C ASN A 169 4.95 5.53 12.04
N HIS A 170 3.84 6.10 12.49
CA HIS A 170 3.72 7.20 13.45
C HIS A 170 4.88 8.22 13.39
N PRO A 171 5.12 8.86 12.23
CA PRO A 171 6.24 9.79 12.05
C PRO A 171 6.25 10.91 13.10
N GLU A 172 7.46 11.35 13.45
CA GLU A 172 7.72 12.48 14.35
C GLU A 172 8.85 13.38 13.81
N LEU A 173 8.83 13.73 12.52
CA LEU A 173 9.94 14.38 11.80
C LEU A 173 10.34 15.75 12.36
N PHE A 174 9.48 16.37 13.17
CA PHE A 174 9.72 17.64 13.84
C PHE A 174 10.59 17.54 15.10
N ARG A 175 10.95 16.32 15.55
CA ARG A 175 11.85 16.11 16.71
C ARG A 175 13.32 16.15 16.30
N ASP A 176 13.77 15.26 15.42
CA ASP A 176 15.12 15.25 14.86
C ASP A 176 15.18 14.52 13.52
N SER A 177 15.05 15.25 12.41
CA SER A 177 15.03 14.64 11.07
C SER A 177 16.34 13.98 10.63
N SER A 178 17.43 14.09 11.40
CA SER A 178 18.74 13.58 10.97
C SER A 178 18.90 12.05 11.09
N VAL A 179 18.05 11.39 11.89
CA VAL A 179 18.09 9.95 12.15
C VAL A 179 16.77 9.23 11.82
N GLU A 180 15.77 9.97 11.34
CA GLU A 180 14.42 9.45 11.09
C GLU A 180 14.46 8.37 10.00
N TYR A 181 13.92 7.18 10.30
CA TYR A 181 13.93 6.02 9.41
C TYR A 181 15.33 5.68 8.85
N GLY A 182 16.37 5.90 9.68
CA GLY A 182 17.76 5.60 9.35
C GLY A 182 18.37 6.53 8.32
N ALA A 183 17.93 7.79 8.23
CA ALA A 183 18.52 8.76 7.32
C ALA A 183 20.06 8.88 7.47
N ASP A 184 20.57 8.70 8.69
CA ASP A 184 22.00 8.70 9.04
C ASP A 184 22.75 7.42 8.61
N ASP A 185 22.06 6.36 8.22
CA ASP A 185 22.67 5.17 7.63
C ASP A 185 23.10 5.39 6.15
N PHE A 186 22.70 6.51 5.55
CA PHE A 186 22.94 6.83 4.15
C PHE A 186 23.93 7.97 3.95
N ALA A 187 24.68 7.95 2.85
CA ALA A 187 25.72 8.96 2.60
C ALA A 187 25.13 10.34 2.27
N SER A 188 23.85 10.39 1.89
CA SER A 188 23.12 11.63 1.62
C SER A 188 21.61 11.39 1.69
N GLU A 189 20.84 12.47 1.88
CA GLU A 189 19.37 12.45 1.81
C GLU A 189 18.88 11.87 0.48
N ALA A 190 19.51 12.22 -0.65
CA ALA A 190 19.15 11.69 -1.96
C ALA A 190 19.36 10.17 -2.07
N GLU A 191 20.43 9.63 -1.46
CA GLU A 191 20.64 8.17 -1.41
C GLU A 191 19.60 7.50 -0.50
N TRP A 192 19.32 8.08 0.67
CA TRP A 192 18.29 7.58 1.59
C TRP A 192 16.92 7.47 0.90
N ILE A 193 16.47 8.55 0.26
CA ILE A 193 15.19 8.57 -0.48
C ILE A 193 15.21 7.53 -1.60
N ALA A 194 16.31 7.43 -2.37
CA ALA A 194 16.40 6.49 -3.48
C ALA A 194 16.36 5.04 -3.01
N GLU A 195 17.10 4.67 -1.96
CA GLU A 195 17.19 3.31 -1.48
C GLU A 195 15.93 2.89 -0.69
N MET A 196 15.48 3.71 0.27
CA MET A 196 14.23 3.44 1.01
C MET A 196 13.00 3.50 0.10
N GLY A 197 12.99 4.43 -0.87
CA GLY A 197 11.93 4.61 -1.88
C GLY A 197 11.65 3.38 -2.72
N ARG A 198 12.61 2.45 -2.86
CA ARG A 198 12.39 1.16 -3.54
C ARG A 198 11.35 0.31 -2.84
N PHE A 199 11.22 0.43 -1.52
CA PHE A 199 10.38 -0.42 -0.68
C PHE A 199 9.21 0.31 -0.02
N VAL A 200 9.42 1.56 0.44
CA VAL A 200 8.38 2.30 1.17
C VAL A 200 7.25 2.73 0.26
N ARG A 201 6.02 2.44 0.69
CA ARG A 201 4.80 2.78 -0.05
C ARG A 201 3.77 3.51 0.79
N LEU A 202 3.86 3.42 2.11
CA LEU A 202 2.85 3.92 3.01
C LEU A 202 3.48 4.77 4.11
N VAL A 203 2.70 5.69 4.65
CA VAL A 203 3.02 6.43 5.86
C VAL A 203 1.75 6.64 6.68
N GLU A 204 1.84 6.50 8.00
CA GLU A 204 0.73 6.77 8.90
C GLU A 204 0.50 8.28 9.02
N VAL A 205 -0.70 8.71 8.62
CA VAL A 205 -1.21 10.07 8.85
C VAL A 205 -2.07 10.09 10.10
N LEU A 206 -2.76 8.99 10.39
CA LEU A 206 -3.45 8.78 11.66
C LEU A 206 -2.85 7.56 12.35
N ASN A 207 -2.53 7.72 13.63
CA ASN A 207 -2.08 6.63 14.48
C ASN A 207 -2.83 6.59 15.82
N GLY A 208 -3.23 5.38 16.22
CA GLY A 208 -3.71 5.12 17.57
C GLY A 208 -5.22 5.29 17.74
N PRO A 209 -5.70 5.31 18.99
CA PRO A 209 -4.95 5.26 20.25
C PRO A 209 -4.39 3.85 20.59
N ALA A 210 -3.06 3.70 20.52
CA ALA A 210 -2.35 2.42 20.65
C ALA A 210 -2.62 1.65 21.96
N MET A 211 -2.74 2.41 23.07
CA MET A 211 -2.76 1.88 24.43
C MET A 211 -4.15 1.86 25.07
N THR A 212 -5.23 1.96 24.29
CA THR A 212 -6.58 1.96 24.85
C THR A 212 -7.16 0.56 25.01
N LYS A 213 -7.85 0.33 26.13
CA LYS A 213 -8.67 -0.88 26.38
C LYS A 213 -10.11 -0.71 25.93
N ILE A 214 -10.55 0.53 25.69
CA ILE A 214 -11.93 0.90 25.35
C ILE A 214 -11.88 1.95 24.22
N PRO A 215 -12.68 1.81 23.15
CA PRO A 215 -12.82 2.83 22.11
C PRO A 215 -13.28 4.16 22.72
N ALA A 216 -12.53 5.25 22.55
CA ALA A 216 -12.95 6.58 23.04
C ALA A 216 -12.03 7.75 22.66
N ALA A 217 -10.79 7.50 22.23
CA ALA A 217 -9.84 8.59 21.96
C ALA A 217 -9.62 8.75 20.45
N ALA A 218 -9.61 10.00 20.00
CA ALA A 218 -9.26 10.34 18.63
C ALA A 218 -7.81 9.89 18.32
N PRO A 219 -7.54 9.42 17.09
CA PRO A 219 -6.18 9.12 16.67
C PRO A 219 -5.32 10.38 16.68
N ARG A 220 -4.00 10.22 16.81
CA ARG A 220 -3.04 11.29 16.58
C ARG A 220 -2.95 11.54 15.07
N ALA A 221 -3.12 12.79 14.65
CA ALA A 221 -2.86 13.21 13.27
C ALA A 221 -1.40 13.63 13.04
N ALA A 222 -0.89 13.34 11.84
CA ALA A 222 0.47 13.59 11.38
C ALA A 222 0.48 14.13 9.93
N GLU A 223 -0.49 14.96 9.57
CA GLU A 223 -0.62 15.53 8.21
C GLU A 223 0.65 16.31 7.79
N GLU A 224 1.20 17.14 8.68
CA GLU A 224 2.39 17.92 8.38
C GLU A 224 3.62 17.04 8.09
N ASP A 225 3.78 15.93 8.83
CA ASP A 225 4.83 14.95 8.58
C ASP A 225 4.64 14.28 7.21
N PHE A 226 3.40 13.90 6.86
CA PHE A 226 3.09 13.31 5.56
C PHE A 226 3.43 14.26 4.40
N LEU A 227 2.99 15.51 4.47
CA LEU A 227 3.29 16.50 3.42
C LEU A 227 4.80 16.77 3.33
N ARG A 228 5.53 16.76 4.46
CA ARG A 228 6.99 16.87 4.49
C ARG A 228 7.67 15.66 3.84
N ILE A 229 7.21 14.44 4.11
CA ILE A 229 7.74 13.19 3.51
C ILE A 229 7.54 13.21 2.00
N LEU A 230 6.39 13.65 1.52
CA LEU A 230 6.14 13.85 0.09
C LEU A 230 7.09 14.90 -0.50
N ASN A 231 7.31 16.01 0.20
CA ASN A 231 8.22 17.08 -0.25
C ASN A 231 9.70 16.66 -0.27
N LEU A 232 10.12 15.74 0.61
CA LEU A 232 11.45 15.12 0.53
C LEU A 232 11.62 14.32 -0.77
N GLY A 233 10.52 13.86 -1.39
CA GLY A 233 10.54 13.11 -2.65
C GLY A 233 10.16 11.64 -2.49
N PHE A 234 9.78 11.20 -1.29
CA PHE A 234 9.18 9.89 -1.11
C PHE A 234 7.83 9.82 -1.82
N ARG A 235 7.57 8.70 -2.50
CA ARG A 235 6.27 8.41 -3.11
C ARG A 235 5.52 7.42 -2.25
N VAL A 236 4.72 7.95 -1.32
CA VAL A 236 3.95 7.19 -0.33
C VAL A 236 2.48 7.58 -0.34
N ALA A 237 1.61 6.66 0.07
CA ALA A 237 0.20 6.92 0.35
C ALA A 237 -0.05 7.04 1.87
N PRO A 238 -1.06 7.81 2.28
CA PRO A 238 -1.44 7.94 3.67
C PRO A 238 -2.18 6.69 4.17
N THR A 239 -2.02 6.40 5.46
CA THR A 239 -2.70 5.31 6.19
C THR A 239 -3.24 5.82 7.52
N ALA A 240 -4.29 5.17 8.01
CA ALA A 240 -4.88 5.40 9.31
C ALA A 240 -4.93 4.09 10.08
N ASP A 241 -3.96 3.92 10.97
CA ASP A 241 -3.73 2.66 11.67
C ASP A 241 -3.72 2.88 13.19
N GLN A 242 -3.82 1.81 13.96
CA GLN A 242 -4.17 1.95 15.38
C GLN A 242 -3.06 1.55 16.34
N ASP A 243 -1.99 0.91 15.86
CA ASP A 243 -0.88 0.44 16.69
C ASP A 243 -1.38 -0.31 17.95
N ASN A 244 -2.37 -1.19 17.76
CA ASN A 244 -3.11 -1.76 18.88
C ASN A 244 -2.21 -2.63 19.75
N HIS A 245 -2.15 -2.32 21.04
CA HIS A 245 -1.48 -3.17 22.05
C HIS A 245 -2.47 -3.87 22.99
N TYR A 246 -3.75 -3.50 22.95
CA TYR A 246 -4.83 -4.18 23.64
C TYR A 246 -5.81 -4.84 22.65
N ARG A 247 -6.81 -5.54 23.17
CA ARG A 247 -7.80 -6.30 22.40
C ARG A 247 -8.84 -5.38 21.72
N THR A 248 -8.35 -4.39 20.98
CA THR A 248 -9.13 -3.35 20.30
C THR A 248 -8.80 -3.24 18.80
N TRP A 249 -8.41 -4.37 18.19
CA TRP A 249 -7.95 -4.42 16.80
C TRP A 249 -9.02 -3.97 15.81
N GLY A 250 -8.88 -2.74 15.31
CA GLY A 250 -9.83 -2.14 14.38
C GLY A 250 -10.97 -1.36 15.04
N ASP A 251 -11.08 -1.35 16.38
CA ASP A 251 -12.11 -0.58 17.08
C ASP A 251 -11.56 0.46 18.07
N ALA A 252 -10.23 0.63 18.17
CA ALA A 252 -9.66 1.68 19.04
C ALA A 252 -10.09 3.11 18.62
N SER A 253 -10.32 3.31 17.33
CA SER A 253 -10.85 4.51 16.69
C SER A 253 -11.70 4.14 15.46
N PRO A 254 -12.58 5.04 14.96
CA PRO A 254 -13.33 4.82 13.72
C PRO A 254 -12.45 4.89 12.47
N ALA A 255 -11.29 5.54 12.55
CA ALA A 255 -10.39 5.75 11.42
C ALA A 255 -9.94 4.44 10.74
N ARG A 256 -9.80 4.48 9.41
CA ARG A 256 -9.48 3.33 8.55
C ARG A 256 -8.45 3.65 7.50
N THR A 257 -7.55 2.70 7.27
CA THR A 257 -6.83 2.61 6.02
C THR A 257 -7.75 1.97 4.98
N ALA A 258 -7.97 2.66 3.87
CA ALA A 258 -8.79 2.21 2.77
C ALA A 258 -7.92 1.82 1.56
N VAL A 259 -8.13 0.63 0.98
CA VAL A 259 -7.38 0.11 -0.17
C VAL A 259 -8.32 -0.08 -1.36
N ILE A 260 -8.00 0.55 -2.49
CA ILE A 260 -8.78 0.48 -3.72
C ILE A 260 -8.23 -0.66 -4.59
N ALA A 261 -9.01 -1.75 -4.72
CA ALA A 261 -8.59 -2.94 -5.45
C ALA A 261 -9.72 -3.61 -6.24
N GLY A 262 -9.36 -4.32 -7.31
CA GLY A 262 -10.31 -5.12 -8.11
C GLY A 262 -10.77 -6.44 -7.45
N GLY A 263 -10.66 -6.57 -6.13
CA GLY A 263 -11.06 -7.78 -5.38
C GLY A 263 -10.29 -8.00 -4.07
N LEU A 264 -10.98 -8.52 -3.05
CA LEU A 264 -10.40 -8.81 -1.73
C LEU A 264 -9.67 -10.15 -1.72
N THR A 265 -8.41 -10.15 -2.15
CA THR A 265 -7.47 -11.28 -2.02
C THR A 265 -6.11 -10.75 -1.61
N LYS A 266 -5.29 -11.54 -0.92
CA LYS A 266 -3.95 -11.10 -0.48
C LYS A 266 -3.07 -10.55 -1.62
N PRO A 267 -2.93 -11.23 -2.78
CA PRO A 267 -2.14 -10.68 -3.88
C PRO A 267 -2.67 -9.36 -4.42
N LYS A 268 -4.00 -9.20 -4.52
CA LYS A 268 -4.60 -7.95 -5.02
C LYS A 268 -4.48 -6.80 -4.02
N LEU A 269 -4.61 -7.07 -2.72
CA LEU A 269 -4.37 -6.05 -1.68
C LEU A 269 -2.91 -5.59 -1.68
N LEU A 270 -1.95 -6.54 -1.69
CA LEU A 270 -0.53 -6.20 -1.73
C LEU A 270 -0.16 -5.44 -3.01
N GLU A 271 -0.76 -5.79 -4.15
CA GLU A 271 -0.54 -5.04 -5.41
C GLU A 271 -1.13 -3.64 -5.35
N ALA A 272 -2.36 -3.46 -4.84
CA ALA A 272 -2.97 -2.15 -4.68
C ALA A 272 -2.16 -1.25 -3.73
N ILE A 273 -1.70 -1.78 -2.60
CA ILE A 273 -0.81 -1.07 -1.67
C ILE A 273 0.51 -0.70 -2.35
N ARG A 274 1.10 -1.63 -3.11
CA ARG A 274 2.34 -1.40 -3.85
C ARG A 274 2.21 -0.31 -4.90
N GLN A 275 1.01 -0.17 -5.48
CA GLN A 275 0.61 0.89 -6.40
C GLN A 275 0.11 2.16 -5.68
N ARG A 276 0.08 2.16 -4.34
CA ARG A 276 -0.41 3.27 -3.50
C ARG A 276 -1.86 3.64 -3.75
N HIS A 277 -2.68 2.70 -4.20
CA HIS A 277 -4.13 2.87 -4.30
C HIS A 277 -4.76 2.79 -2.91
N VAL A 278 -4.39 3.73 -2.05
CA VAL A 278 -4.67 3.76 -0.61
C VAL A 278 -5.03 5.18 -0.20
N TYR A 279 -5.96 5.31 0.74
CA TYR A 279 -6.22 6.58 1.43
C TYR A 279 -6.47 6.32 2.92
N ALA A 280 -6.35 7.38 3.71
CA ALA A 280 -6.68 7.39 5.14
C ALA A 280 -8.00 8.14 5.34
N THR A 281 -8.88 7.66 6.20
CA THR A 281 -10.14 8.33 6.55
C THR A 281 -10.43 8.20 8.05
N GLU A 282 -11.03 9.22 8.66
CA GLU A 282 -11.56 9.16 10.03
C GLU A 282 -12.93 8.47 10.09
N ASP A 283 -13.69 8.57 9.00
CA ASP A 283 -14.95 7.87 8.80
C ASP A 283 -14.74 6.37 8.49
N PRO A 284 -15.47 5.44 9.14
CA PRO A 284 -15.29 4.00 9.00
C PRO A 284 -15.78 3.37 7.68
N ASN A 285 -16.58 4.06 6.87
CA ASN A 285 -17.20 3.53 5.65
C ASN A 285 -17.24 4.53 4.46
N LEU A 286 -16.69 5.74 4.59
CA LEU A 286 -16.55 6.72 3.52
C LEU A 286 -15.70 6.17 2.37
N ARG A 287 -16.31 6.04 1.20
CA ARG A 287 -15.68 5.54 -0.04
C ARG A 287 -15.50 6.65 -1.03
N MET A 288 -14.25 7.09 -1.20
CA MET A 288 -13.89 8.04 -2.25
C MET A 288 -12.83 7.48 -3.19
N ILE A 289 -13.04 7.65 -4.49
CA ILE A 289 -12.07 7.25 -5.52
C ILE A 289 -11.77 8.45 -6.40
N PHE A 290 -10.58 9.02 -6.25
CA PHE A 290 -10.07 10.11 -7.05
C PHE A 290 -9.27 9.62 -8.25
N ARG A 291 -9.41 10.33 -9.37
CA ARG A 291 -8.61 10.14 -10.59
C ARG A 291 -8.10 11.47 -11.12
N VAL A 292 -6.94 11.40 -11.75
CA VAL A 292 -6.35 12.51 -12.52
C VAL A 292 -5.90 11.96 -13.87
N ASN A 293 -6.39 12.54 -14.96
CA ASN A 293 -6.23 12.08 -16.33
C ASN A 293 -6.57 10.60 -16.50
N GLY A 294 -7.68 10.17 -15.88
CA GLY A 294 -8.17 8.79 -15.90
C GLY A 294 -7.33 7.77 -15.12
N ARG A 295 -6.34 8.21 -14.32
CA ARG A 295 -5.44 7.36 -13.52
C ARG A 295 -5.73 7.54 -12.04
N LEU A 296 -5.64 6.47 -11.25
CA LEU A 296 -6.00 6.51 -9.83
C LEU A 296 -5.00 7.33 -9.01
N ALA A 297 -5.49 7.95 -7.94
CA ALA A 297 -4.64 8.37 -6.83
C ALA A 297 -3.68 7.24 -6.40
N GLY A 298 -2.38 7.56 -6.26
CA GLY A 298 -1.29 6.61 -6.04
C GLY A 298 -0.38 6.38 -7.24
N GLU A 299 -0.87 6.70 -8.45
CA GLU A 299 -0.14 6.50 -9.69
C GLU A 299 0.86 7.62 -10.01
N ALA A 300 1.92 7.25 -10.72
CA ALA A 300 2.83 8.19 -11.35
C ALA A 300 2.60 8.18 -12.87
N ILE A 301 2.23 9.32 -13.43
CA ILE A 301 1.84 9.47 -14.82
C ILE A 301 2.82 10.40 -15.56
N PRO A 302 3.04 10.17 -16.87
CA PRO A 302 3.81 11.12 -17.67
C PRO A 302 3.19 12.53 -17.59
N PRO A 303 4.02 13.59 -17.67
CA PRO A 303 3.51 14.95 -17.83
C PRO A 303 2.46 15.02 -18.95
N PRO A 304 1.29 15.64 -18.71
CA PRO A 304 0.22 15.71 -19.70
C PRO A 304 0.64 16.59 -20.88
N GLN A 305 0.02 16.35 -22.04
CA GLN A 305 0.25 17.17 -23.25
C GLN A 305 -0.52 18.49 -23.17
N ALA A 306 -1.73 18.47 -22.61
CA ALA A 306 -2.49 19.66 -22.24
C ALA A 306 -2.09 20.09 -20.82
N ALA A 307 -2.13 21.40 -20.56
CA ALA A 307 -1.90 21.90 -19.21
C ALA A 307 -3.06 21.58 -18.28
N GLU A 308 -4.30 21.69 -18.77
CA GLU A 308 -5.50 21.39 -17.99
C GLU A 308 -5.57 19.90 -17.61
N LEU A 309 -5.94 19.64 -16.37
CA LEU A 309 -6.04 18.29 -15.80
C LEU A 309 -7.50 17.84 -15.76
N GLU A 310 -7.75 16.63 -16.23
CA GLU A 310 -9.04 15.96 -16.06
C GLU A 310 -9.05 15.33 -14.66
N ILE A 311 -9.75 15.94 -13.71
CA ILE A 311 -9.85 15.43 -12.34
C ILE A 311 -11.29 14.99 -12.08
N ASP A 312 -11.47 13.76 -11.59
CA ASP A 312 -12.77 13.23 -11.21
C ASP A 312 -12.74 12.47 -9.89
N PHE A 313 -13.90 12.43 -9.22
CA PHE A 313 -14.11 11.57 -8.06
C PHE A 313 -15.50 10.93 -8.02
N THR A 314 -15.61 9.84 -7.28
CA THR A 314 -16.89 9.26 -6.84
C THR A 314 -16.90 9.22 -5.32
N VAL A 315 -18.06 9.38 -4.70
CA VAL A 315 -18.25 9.35 -3.24
C VAL A 315 -19.45 8.48 -2.88
N GLN A 316 -19.26 7.63 -1.87
CA GLN A 316 -20.32 6.81 -1.27
C GLN A 316 -20.09 6.73 0.24
N ASP A 317 -21.09 7.16 0.98
CA ASP A 317 -21.17 7.07 2.43
C ASP A 317 -22.48 6.37 2.82
N GLU A 318 -22.38 5.24 3.50
CA GLU A 318 -23.56 4.39 3.72
C GLU A 318 -24.46 4.89 4.86
N ASP A 319 -23.91 5.57 5.86
CA ASP A 319 -24.64 6.13 7.00
C ASP A 319 -24.80 7.65 6.94
N GLU A 320 -24.01 8.35 6.12
CA GLU A 320 -24.18 9.79 5.86
C GLU A 320 -24.33 10.14 4.36
N PRO A 321 -25.32 9.58 3.63
CA PRO A 321 -25.43 9.71 2.17
C PRO A 321 -25.75 11.14 1.65
N GLU A 322 -26.07 12.07 2.56
CA GLU A 322 -26.39 13.48 2.26
C GLU A 322 -25.35 14.44 2.87
N ALA A 323 -24.21 13.93 3.36
CA ALA A 323 -23.16 14.75 3.99
C ALA A 323 -22.64 15.85 3.06
N HIS A 324 -22.20 16.95 3.66
CA HIS A 324 -21.50 18.02 2.95
C HIS A 324 -20.00 17.75 2.94
N TYR A 325 -19.36 17.93 1.80
CA TYR A 325 -17.92 17.71 1.60
C TYR A 325 -17.24 18.98 1.12
N GLU A 326 -16.13 19.35 1.77
CA GLU A 326 -15.15 20.30 1.23
C GLU A 326 -13.89 19.54 0.80
N ILE A 327 -13.59 19.55 -0.50
CA ILE A 327 -12.45 18.87 -1.11
C ILE A 327 -11.37 19.90 -1.45
N ASP A 328 -10.30 19.90 -0.67
CA ASP A 328 -9.10 20.68 -0.96
C ASP A 328 -8.23 19.92 -1.97
N VAL A 329 -7.89 20.57 -3.07
CA VAL A 329 -6.88 20.11 -4.02
C VAL A 329 -5.54 20.70 -3.60
N LEU A 330 -4.61 19.83 -3.18
CA LEU A 330 -3.28 20.23 -2.77
C LEU A 330 -2.27 19.93 -3.89
N SER A 331 -1.37 20.86 -4.15
CA SER A 331 -0.26 20.69 -5.11
C SER A 331 1.07 21.08 -4.46
N ASP A 332 2.16 20.41 -4.85
CA ASP A 332 3.51 20.81 -4.44
C ASP A 332 3.83 22.26 -4.88
N PRO A 333 4.47 23.09 -4.04
CA PRO A 333 4.66 24.51 -4.32
C PRO A 333 5.85 24.79 -5.24
N GLY A 334 6.93 23.99 -5.15
CA GLY A 334 8.19 24.21 -5.89
C GLY A 334 9.10 22.99 -5.87
N PRO A 335 9.94 22.72 -6.89
CA PRO A 335 11.21 22.07 -6.62
C PRO A 335 11.98 22.97 -5.62
N GLY A 336 12.30 22.44 -4.44
CA GLY A 336 12.90 23.21 -3.34
C GLY A 336 11.93 24.13 -2.58
N GLY A 337 10.61 23.97 -2.79
CA GLY A 337 9.56 24.67 -2.07
C GLY A 337 9.19 24.01 -0.74
N GLY A 338 8.18 24.57 -0.06
CA GLY A 338 7.61 24.00 1.16
C GLY A 338 6.74 22.74 0.91
N PRO A 339 6.03 22.24 1.94
CA PRO A 339 5.01 21.21 1.78
C PRO A 339 3.90 21.64 0.80
N ALA A 340 3.10 20.69 0.28
CA ALA A 340 1.99 21.00 -0.63
C ALA A 340 1.01 22.03 -0.04
N GLU A 341 0.49 22.89 -0.90
CA GLU A 341 -0.44 23.97 -0.56
C GLU A 341 -1.80 23.72 -1.24
N VAL A 342 -2.87 24.21 -0.61
CA VAL A 342 -4.21 24.19 -1.21
C VAL A 342 -4.24 25.17 -2.39
N ILE A 343 -4.57 24.67 -3.57
CA ILE A 343 -4.70 25.49 -4.79
C ILE A 343 -6.16 25.72 -5.19
N GLU A 344 -7.08 24.89 -4.70
CA GLU A 344 -8.52 24.98 -4.96
C GLU A 344 -9.28 24.25 -3.84
N THR A 345 -10.51 24.69 -3.55
CA THR A 345 -11.44 24.01 -2.64
C THR A 345 -12.81 23.90 -3.31
N VAL A 346 -13.28 22.67 -3.51
CA VAL A 346 -14.58 22.38 -4.12
C VAL A 346 -15.54 21.89 -3.05
N ALA A 347 -16.78 22.38 -3.08
CA ALA A 347 -17.85 21.91 -2.21
C ALA A 347 -18.77 20.93 -2.97
N PHE A 348 -19.22 19.87 -2.30
CA PHE A 348 -20.11 18.86 -2.86
C PHE A 348 -21.05 18.32 -1.79
N ASP A 349 -22.28 17.96 -2.18
CA ASP A 349 -23.29 17.43 -1.26
C ASP A 349 -23.72 16.02 -1.69
N GLY A 350 -23.76 15.12 -0.71
CA GLY A 350 -24.30 13.77 -0.81
C GLY A 350 -23.47 12.79 -1.64
N ASP A 351 -24.07 11.63 -1.91
CA ASP A 351 -23.45 10.54 -2.65
C ASP A 351 -23.43 10.75 -4.17
N SER A 352 -22.38 10.26 -4.83
CA SER A 352 -22.34 10.15 -6.30
C SER A 352 -21.61 8.92 -6.80
N SER A 353 -22.37 8.04 -7.45
CA SER A 353 -21.85 6.89 -8.20
C SER A 353 -21.33 7.25 -9.60
N GLN A 354 -21.63 8.44 -10.10
CA GLN A 354 -21.08 8.96 -11.36
C GLN A 354 -19.87 9.86 -11.05
N PRO A 355 -18.83 9.85 -11.91
CA PRO A 355 -17.70 10.74 -11.73
C PRO A 355 -18.14 12.21 -11.72
N VAL A 356 -17.73 12.93 -10.68
CA VAL A 356 -17.91 14.39 -10.51
C VAL A 356 -16.59 15.06 -10.86
N ALA A 357 -16.62 16.05 -11.74
CA ALA A 357 -15.43 16.74 -12.23
C ALA A 357 -14.97 17.85 -11.25
N ILE A 358 -13.66 18.02 -11.15
CA ILE A 358 -13.02 19.20 -10.57
C ILE A 358 -12.29 19.92 -11.72
N GLU A 359 -12.71 21.15 -12.00
CA GLU A 359 -12.25 21.95 -13.14
C GLU A 359 -11.16 22.96 -12.72
N ASP A 360 -10.62 23.69 -13.70
CA ASP A 360 -9.69 24.83 -13.51
C ASP A 360 -8.34 24.50 -12.85
N ILE A 361 -7.98 23.22 -12.73
CA ILE A 361 -6.65 22.79 -12.26
C ILE A 361 -5.72 22.51 -13.43
N SER A 362 -4.51 23.07 -13.38
CA SER A 362 -3.49 22.89 -14.42
C SER A 362 -2.19 22.27 -13.90
N PHE A 363 -1.63 21.38 -14.71
CA PHE A 363 -0.25 20.96 -14.63
C PHE A 363 0.69 22.14 -14.88
N THR A 364 1.62 22.36 -13.96
CA THR A 364 2.54 23.50 -14.00
C THR A 364 3.98 23.07 -14.32
N ARG A 365 4.42 21.88 -13.89
CA ARG A 365 5.82 21.46 -14.06
C ARG A 365 6.07 19.96 -13.83
N ARG A 366 7.19 19.47 -14.37
CA ARG A 366 7.70 18.12 -14.06
C ARG A 366 8.02 17.98 -12.58
N GLY A 367 7.71 16.81 -12.02
CA GLY A 367 7.89 16.53 -10.60
C GLY A 367 6.72 16.98 -9.74
N GLN A 368 5.73 17.68 -10.31
CA GLN A 368 4.52 18.08 -9.62
C GLN A 368 3.77 16.84 -9.09
N TYR A 369 3.07 16.97 -7.97
CA TYR A 369 2.04 16.04 -7.55
C TYR A 369 0.79 16.78 -7.11
N ILE A 370 -0.36 16.10 -7.23
CA ILE A 370 -1.64 16.55 -6.68
C ILE A 370 -2.16 15.49 -5.72
N LEU A 371 -2.70 15.91 -4.57
CA LEU A 371 -3.43 15.05 -3.65
C LEU A 371 -4.70 15.76 -3.17
N PHE A 372 -5.62 14.99 -2.60
CA PHE A 372 -6.91 15.48 -2.14
C PHE A 372 -7.01 15.32 -0.63
N ARG A 373 -7.41 16.40 0.06
CA ARG A 373 -7.85 16.37 1.45
C ARG A 373 -9.33 16.68 1.49
N VAL A 374 -10.11 15.85 2.14
CA VAL A 374 -11.57 16.02 2.24
C VAL A 374 -11.92 16.29 3.68
N ARG A 375 -12.82 17.26 3.90
CA ARG A 375 -13.52 17.48 5.16
C ARG A 375 -14.98 17.11 4.93
N GLN A 376 -15.45 16.08 5.63
CA GLN A 376 -16.83 15.63 5.68
C GLN A 376 -17.49 16.29 6.88
N PHE A 377 -18.60 16.97 6.66
CA PHE A 377 -19.38 17.59 7.72
C PHE A 377 -20.60 16.70 7.96
N GLY A 378 -20.50 15.87 9.01
CA GLY A 378 -21.51 14.88 9.37
C GLY A 378 -22.78 15.51 9.91
N GLU A 379 -23.86 14.72 9.95
CA GLU A 379 -25.15 15.18 10.46
C GLU A 379 -25.14 15.42 11.98
N ASP A 380 -24.20 14.79 12.69
CA ASP A 380 -24.00 14.91 14.13
C ASP A 380 -23.18 16.15 14.55
N GLY A 381 -22.63 16.88 13.57
CA GLY A 381 -21.83 18.08 13.77
C GLY A 381 -20.33 17.84 13.99
N ASP A 382 -19.88 16.59 13.95
CA ASP A 382 -18.46 16.26 13.88
C ASP A 382 -17.93 16.45 12.45
N VAL A 383 -16.60 16.60 12.32
CA VAL A 383 -15.93 16.78 11.04
C VAL A 383 -14.87 15.71 10.88
N ASP A 384 -15.17 14.75 10.01
CA ASP A 384 -14.24 13.71 9.60
C ASP A 384 -13.36 14.18 8.44
N ARG A 385 -12.17 13.59 8.35
CA ARG A 385 -11.18 13.91 7.32
C ARG A 385 -10.75 12.68 6.55
N LEU A 386 -10.45 12.90 5.27
CA LEU A 386 -9.83 11.93 4.39
C LEU A 386 -8.60 12.54 3.70
N TRP A 387 -7.54 11.74 3.55
CA TRP A 387 -6.34 12.08 2.78
C TRP A 387 -6.11 11.04 1.70
N SER A 388 -6.09 11.46 0.43
CA SER A 388 -5.78 10.57 -0.68
C SER A 388 -4.27 10.33 -0.83
N ALA A 389 -3.90 9.24 -1.52
CA ALA A 389 -2.58 9.19 -2.15
C ALA A 389 -2.43 10.30 -3.21
N PRO A 390 -1.21 10.81 -3.44
CA PRO A 390 -0.97 11.73 -4.55
C PRO A 390 -1.03 11.06 -5.93
N VAL A 391 -1.27 11.85 -6.97
CA VAL A 391 -0.89 11.54 -8.36
C VAL A 391 0.36 12.34 -8.70
N TRP A 392 1.42 11.66 -9.13
CA TRP A 392 2.70 12.31 -9.49
C TRP A 392 2.83 12.48 -11.01
N PHE A 393 3.28 13.65 -11.45
CA PHE A 393 3.57 13.97 -12.84
C PHE A 393 5.07 13.90 -13.13
N GLY A 394 5.54 12.76 -13.59
CA GLY A 394 6.95 12.52 -13.84
C GLY A 394 7.24 11.10 -14.30
N GLU A 395 8.53 10.74 -14.34
CA GLU A 395 8.89 9.36 -14.66
C GLU A 395 8.30 8.42 -13.61
N SER A 396 7.72 7.32 -14.10
CA SER A 396 7.16 6.26 -13.26
C SER A 396 8.28 5.68 -12.40
N ALA A 397 8.28 5.99 -11.10
CA ALA A 397 9.00 5.23 -10.08
C ALA A 397 8.09 4.10 -9.56
N GLY A 398 7.33 3.47 -10.48
CA GLY A 398 6.77 2.16 -10.20
C GLY A 398 7.91 1.19 -9.86
N PRO A 399 7.63 0.08 -9.14
CA PRO A 399 8.59 -1.03 -9.13
C PRO A 399 9.02 -1.30 -10.57
N PRO A 400 10.30 -1.66 -10.80
CA PRO A 400 10.76 -1.93 -12.15
C PRO A 400 9.76 -2.86 -12.82
N PRO A 401 9.33 -2.59 -14.07
CA PRO A 401 8.44 -3.51 -14.77
C PRO A 401 9.05 -4.91 -14.62
N PRO A 402 8.24 -5.96 -14.36
CA PRO A 402 8.77 -7.31 -14.29
C PRO A 402 9.65 -7.49 -15.52
N SER A 403 10.93 -7.80 -15.30
CA SER A 403 11.92 -7.82 -16.36
C SER A 403 11.30 -8.52 -17.57
N PRO A 404 11.36 -7.96 -18.79
CA PRO A 404 10.69 -8.54 -19.95
C PRO A 404 11.21 -9.97 -20.15
N GLY A 405 10.51 -10.96 -19.56
CA GLY A 405 11.10 -12.28 -19.33
C GLY A 405 10.53 -13.12 -18.18
N GLU A 406 9.89 -12.53 -17.16
CA GLU A 406 9.14 -13.31 -16.15
C GLU A 406 7.63 -13.11 -16.36
N ALA A 407 6.99 -14.15 -16.90
CA ALA A 407 5.56 -14.15 -17.12
C ALA A 407 4.82 -14.35 -15.79
N GLU A 408 3.70 -13.62 -15.64
CA GLU A 408 2.65 -13.84 -14.64
C GLU A 408 2.49 -15.33 -14.27
N PRO A 409 2.36 -15.69 -12.98
CA PRO A 409 2.25 -17.08 -12.54
C PRO A 409 1.18 -17.87 -13.31
N SER A 410 0.09 -17.22 -13.71
CA SER A 410 -1.02 -17.79 -14.48
C SER A 410 -0.65 -18.25 -15.91
N ARG A 411 0.44 -17.72 -16.48
CA ARG A 411 0.93 -18.05 -17.85
C ARG A 411 1.98 -19.16 -17.88
N LEU A 412 2.47 -19.59 -16.72
CA LEU A 412 3.45 -20.67 -16.62
C LEU A 412 2.80 -22.01 -16.93
N THR A 413 3.48 -22.85 -17.70
CA THR A 413 3.04 -24.22 -17.96
C THR A 413 4.19 -25.21 -18.02
N ALA A 414 3.97 -26.44 -17.57
CA ALA A 414 4.94 -27.52 -17.59
C ALA A 414 4.26 -28.87 -17.82
N SER A 415 5.04 -29.88 -18.22
CA SER A 415 4.59 -31.28 -18.19
C SER A 415 4.89 -31.89 -16.82
N LYS A 416 3.99 -32.72 -16.29
CA LYS A 416 4.20 -33.53 -15.06
C LYS A 416 5.53 -34.28 -15.06
N HIS A 417 5.98 -34.70 -16.24
CA HIS A 417 7.18 -35.52 -16.44
C HIS A 417 8.42 -34.72 -16.89
N SER A 418 8.31 -33.40 -17.08
CA SER A 418 9.44 -32.57 -17.51
C SER A 418 10.14 -31.90 -16.33
N LYS A 419 11.46 -31.73 -16.44
CA LYS A 419 12.26 -30.86 -15.56
C LYS A 419 12.24 -29.40 -16.04
N LEU A 420 11.50 -29.09 -17.10
CA LEU A 420 11.41 -27.76 -17.68
C LEU A 420 10.01 -27.16 -17.49
N TYR A 421 9.96 -25.84 -17.30
CA TYR A 421 8.73 -25.05 -17.36
C TYR A 421 8.82 -23.97 -18.44
N HIS A 422 7.68 -23.65 -19.03
CA HIS A 422 7.50 -22.65 -20.07
C HIS A 422 6.83 -21.42 -19.46
N ILE A 423 7.28 -20.23 -19.86
CA ILE A 423 6.71 -18.96 -19.40
C ILE A 423 5.47 -18.53 -20.20
N SER A 424 5.07 -19.33 -21.19
CA SER A 424 3.85 -19.09 -21.97
C SER A 424 3.31 -20.41 -22.50
N ALA A 425 1.98 -20.60 -22.40
CA ALA A 425 1.26 -21.68 -23.07
C ALA A 425 1.38 -21.62 -24.60
N GLU A 426 1.75 -20.46 -25.15
CA GLU A 426 1.96 -20.24 -26.58
C GLU A 426 3.35 -20.66 -27.09
N CYS A 427 4.26 -21.08 -26.21
CA CYS A 427 5.55 -21.64 -26.64
C CYS A 427 5.31 -22.90 -27.49
N ALA A 428 6.00 -23.04 -28.63
CA ALA A 428 5.88 -24.19 -29.53
C ALA A 428 5.98 -25.54 -28.79
N ASP A 429 6.97 -25.66 -27.88
CA ASP A 429 7.16 -26.86 -27.06
C ASP A 429 6.09 -27.04 -25.97
N ALA A 430 5.51 -25.95 -25.46
CA ALA A 430 4.40 -26.01 -24.51
C ALA A 430 3.10 -26.49 -25.17
N LYS A 431 2.86 -26.12 -26.44
CA LYS A 431 1.70 -26.57 -27.23
C LYS A 431 1.68 -28.08 -27.42
N ARG A 432 2.86 -28.73 -27.42
CA ARG A 432 3.01 -30.19 -27.54
C ARG A 432 2.73 -30.95 -26.24
N ILE A 433 2.55 -30.26 -25.11
CA ILE A 433 2.21 -30.90 -23.84
C ILE A 433 0.74 -31.35 -23.88
N LYS A 434 0.53 -32.68 -23.84
CA LYS A 434 -0.80 -33.30 -23.73
C LYS A 434 -1.55 -32.77 -22.51
N ALA A 435 -2.85 -32.47 -22.66
CA ALA A 435 -3.68 -31.88 -21.62
C ALA A 435 -3.62 -32.63 -20.27
N ALA A 436 -3.69 -33.98 -20.30
CA ALA A 436 -3.62 -34.82 -19.10
C ALA A 436 -2.31 -34.67 -18.28
N ASN A 437 -1.25 -34.20 -18.93
CA ASN A 437 0.08 -34.03 -18.34
C ASN A 437 0.42 -32.56 -18.07
N ARG A 438 -0.46 -31.62 -18.40
CA ARG A 438 -0.19 -30.19 -18.24
C ARG A 438 -0.36 -29.77 -16.77
N ILE A 439 0.62 -29.02 -16.28
CA ILE A 439 0.58 -28.28 -15.02
C ILE A 439 0.62 -26.80 -15.40
N SER A 440 -0.19 -25.96 -14.75
CA SER A 440 -0.21 -24.51 -14.96
C SER A 440 0.00 -23.77 -13.65
N GLY A 441 0.21 -22.46 -13.69
CA GLY A 441 0.35 -21.68 -12.46
C GLY A 441 1.74 -21.79 -11.83
N ALA A 442 1.85 -21.35 -10.57
CA ALA A 442 3.07 -21.48 -9.77
C ALA A 442 3.57 -22.94 -9.63
N ALA A 443 2.67 -23.93 -9.70
CA ALA A 443 3.02 -25.34 -9.66
C ALA A 443 3.87 -25.80 -10.85
N ALA A 444 3.79 -25.11 -11.99
CA ALA A 444 4.61 -25.40 -13.16
C ALA A 444 6.09 -25.10 -12.91
N ARG A 445 6.43 -24.09 -12.10
CA ARG A 445 7.83 -23.70 -11.80
C ARG A 445 8.50 -24.57 -10.74
N ARG A 446 7.73 -25.12 -9.80
CA ARG A 446 8.25 -25.82 -8.61
C ARG A 446 9.20 -26.98 -9.00
N GLY A 447 10.46 -26.86 -8.62
CA GLY A 447 11.50 -27.89 -8.87
C GLY A 447 11.92 -28.06 -10.34
N ARG A 448 11.56 -27.12 -11.21
CA ARG A 448 11.85 -27.16 -12.66
C ARG A 448 12.68 -25.96 -13.10
N ARG A 449 13.46 -26.12 -14.17
CA ARG A 449 14.25 -25.06 -14.80
C ARG A 449 13.45 -24.41 -15.93
N LYS A 450 13.70 -23.13 -16.22
CA LYS A 450 13.05 -22.45 -17.35
C LYS A 450 13.49 -23.10 -18.65
N HIS A 451 12.57 -23.31 -19.58
CA HIS A 451 12.90 -23.67 -20.96
C HIS A 451 13.61 -22.49 -21.63
N GLU A 452 14.88 -22.68 -22.00
CA GLU A 452 15.67 -21.66 -22.69
C GLU A 452 15.05 -21.34 -24.06
N GLY A 453 14.97 -20.05 -24.39
CA GLY A 453 14.31 -19.58 -25.62
C GLY A 453 12.78 -19.56 -25.57
N CYS A 454 12.14 -19.72 -24.41
CA CYS A 454 10.69 -19.59 -24.24
C CYS A 454 10.26 -18.10 -24.13
N PRO A 455 9.23 -17.63 -24.87
CA PRO A 455 8.43 -18.36 -25.86
C PRO A 455 9.16 -18.55 -27.18
N ARG A 456 9.34 -19.82 -27.58
CA ARG A 456 9.85 -20.18 -28.90
C ARG A 456 8.69 -20.13 -29.87
N ARG A 457 8.79 -19.30 -30.91
CA ARG A 457 7.83 -19.28 -32.03
C ARG A 457 8.10 -20.48 -32.94
N GLU A 458 7.06 -21.04 -33.53
CA GLU A 458 7.23 -22.05 -34.57
C GLU A 458 7.92 -21.39 -35.77
N SER A 459 8.98 -22.05 -36.26
CA SER A 459 9.69 -21.67 -37.49
C SER A 459 8.95 -22.15 -38.72
#